data_AF-A0A0T5Z1R8-F1
#
_entry.id   AF-A0A0T5Z1R8-F1
#
_cell.length_a   1.000
_cell.length_b   1.000
_cell.length_c   1.000
_cell.angle_alpha   90.00
_cell.angle_beta   90.00
_cell.angle_gamma   90.00
#
_symmetry.space_group_name_H-M   'P 1'
#
loop_
_entity.id
_entity.type
_entity.pdbx_description
1 polymer ?
#
loop_
_entity_poly.entity_id
_entity_poly.type
_entity_poly.pdbx_seq_one_letter_code
_entity_poly.pdbx_strand_id
1 'polypeptide(L)'
;RKMLDDWKKTLKKEIADGEELEAEAIQLLSEIKGNLDKKQLSQAEAMIAKGIQLLDIVRFGNGVHNKKYAITILDGAFGNFEDTIELLEGAKGAE
;
A
#
# COMPACT_ATOMS: atom_id res chain seq x y z
N ARG A 1 -16.89 23.46 9.83
CA ARG A 1 -15.51 23.59 9.30
C ARG A 1 -14.55 22.62 9.98
N LYS A 2 -14.46 22.60 11.32
CA LYS A 2 -13.63 21.65 12.10
C LYS A 2 -13.63 20.19 11.58
N MET A 3 -14.80 19.59 11.37
CA MET A 3 -14.92 18.21 10.83
C MET A 3 -14.27 17.98 9.45
N LEU A 4 -14.32 18.98 8.55
CA LEU A 4 -13.70 18.87 7.22
C LEU A 4 -12.18 19.04 7.31
N ASP A 5 -11.72 19.96 8.16
CA ASP A 5 -10.29 20.20 8.37
C ASP A 5 -9.64 19.01 9.07
N ASP A 6 -10.33 18.42 10.05
CA ASP A 6 -9.91 17.18 10.72
C ASP A 6 -9.83 16.04 9.71
N TRP A 7 -10.83 15.90 8.83
CA TRP A 7 -10.79 14.90 7.76
C TRP A 7 -9.61 15.09 6.81
N LYS A 8 -9.33 16.32 6.36
CA LYS A 8 -8.18 16.59 5.48
C LYS A 8 -6.85 16.23 6.14
N LYS A 9 -6.71 16.47 7.44
CA LYS A 9 -5.52 16.09 8.20
C LYS A 9 -5.36 14.58 8.31
N THR A 10 -6.44 13.88 8.67
CA THR A 10 -6.45 12.40 8.68
C THR A 10 -6.10 11.86 7.31
N LEU A 11 -6.78 12.29 6.25
CA LEU A 11 -6.53 11.84 4.89
C LEU A 11 -5.07 12.03 4.47
N LYS A 12 -4.46 13.18 4.80
CA LYS A 12 -3.04 13.42 4.52
C LYS A 12 -2.13 12.45 5.28
N LYS A 13 -2.46 12.12 6.53
CA LYS A 13 -1.72 11.14 7.33
C LYS A 13 -1.83 9.74 6.72
N GLU A 14 -3.05 9.28 6.43
CA GLU A 14 -3.26 7.94 5.85
C GLU A 14 -2.57 7.79 4.47
N ILE A 15 -2.53 8.85 3.66
CA ILE A 15 -1.77 8.83 2.40
C ILE A 15 -0.27 8.66 2.68
N ALA A 16 0.29 9.41 3.63
CA ALA A 16 1.71 9.30 3.98
C ALA A 16 2.04 7.91 4.55
N ASP A 17 1.21 7.37 5.44
CA ASP A 17 1.35 6.02 5.99
C ASP A 17 1.32 4.97 4.85
N GLY A 18 0.45 5.13 3.85
CA GLY A 18 0.41 4.27 2.66
C GLY A 18 1.64 4.39 1.74
N GLU A 19 2.20 5.60 1.60
CA GLU A 19 3.46 5.84 0.86
C GLU A 19 4.67 5.20 1.56
N GLU A 20 4.68 5.17 2.91
CA GLU A 20 5.69 4.46 3.69
C GLU A 20 5.62 2.94 3.46
N LEU A 21 4.42 2.35 3.50
CA LEU A 21 4.20 0.93 3.20
C LEU A 21 4.55 0.58 1.73
N GLU A 22 4.19 1.44 0.77
CA GLU A 22 4.59 1.29 -0.63
C GLU A 22 6.11 1.20 -0.77
N ALA A 23 6.83 2.14 -0.13
CA ALA A 23 8.29 2.18 -0.18
C ALA A 23 8.92 0.95 0.48
N GLU A 24 8.42 0.51 1.62
CA GLU A 24 8.87 -0.69 2.32
C GLU A 24 8.71 -1.96 1.46
N ALA A 25 7.52 -2.16 0.88
CA ALA A 25 7.24 -3.31 0.02
C ALA A 25 8.16 -3.34 -1.22
N ILE A 26 8.37 -2.19 -1.87
CA ILE A 26 9.26 -2.06 -3.03
C ILE A 26 10.72 -2.33 -2.62
N GLN A 27 11.16 -1.77 -1.50
CA GLN A 27 12.52 -1.98 -1.01
C GLN A 27 12.77 -3.46 -0.73
N LEU A 28 11.88 -4.11 0.03
CA LEU A 28 12.03 -5.52 0.38
C LEU A 28 12.03 -6.42 -0.86
N LEU A 29 11.12 -6.16 -1.81
CA LEU A 29 11.12 -6.90 -3.09
C LEU A 29 12.46 -6.72 -3.82
N SER A 30 13.02 -5.50 -3.84
CA SER A 30 14.30 -5.24 -4.50
C SER A 30 15.47 -6.00 -3.88
N GLU A 31 15.45 -6.19 -2.55
CA GLU A 31 16.47 -6.90 -1.79
C GLU A 31 16.44 -8.41 -2.07
N ILE A 32 15.25 -9.01 -2.13
CA ILE A 32 15.11 -10.48 -2.14
C ILE A 32 14.65 -11.08 -3.46
N LYS A 33 14.30 -10.28 -4.49
CA LYS A 33 13.75 -10.78 -5.77
C LYS A 33 14.57 -11.89 -6.44
N GLY A 34 15.88 -11.95 -6.20
CA GLY A 34 16.76 -12.99 -6.75
C GLY A 34 16.52 -14.38 -6.14
N ASN A 35 15.93 -14.42 -4.94
CA ASN A 35 15.68 -15.63 -4.16
C ASN A 35 14.22 -16.10 -4.26
N LEU A 36 13.35 -15.32 -4.92
CA LEU A 36 11.94 -15.65 -5.08
C LEU A 36 11.73 -16.61 -6.24
N ASP A 37 10.81 -17.56 -6.07
CA ASP A 37 10.29 -18.31 -7.20
C ASP A 37 9.43 -17.40 -8.10
N LYS A 38 9.17 -17.86 -9.34
CA LYS A 38 8.41 -17.09 -10.32
C LYS A 38 7.00 -16.73 -9.84
N LYS A 39 6.37 -17.59 -9.04
CA LYS A 39 5.01 -17.37 -8.54
C LYS A 39 5.03 -16.30 -7.45
N GLN A 40 5.96 -16.39 -6.50
CA GLN A 40 6.16 -15.40 -5.44
C GLN A 40 6.47 -14.02 -6.03
N LEU A 41 7.40 -13.94 -6.98
CA LEU A 41 7.76 -12.69 -7.66
C LEU A 41 6.55 -12.07 -8.35
N SER A 42 5.85 -12.85 -9.18
CA SER A 42 4.67 -12.36 -9.90
C SER A 42 3.53 -11.95 -8.96
N GLN A 43 3.36 -12.62 -7.83
CA GLN A 43 2.35 -12.30 -6.84
C GLN A 43 2.68 -10.98 -6.14
N ALA A 44 3.92 -10.81 -5.67
CA ALA A 44 4.40 -9.58 -5.03
C ALA A 44 4.28 -8.37 -5.96
N GLU A 45 4.71 -8.49 -7.22
CA GLU A 45 4.59 -7.41 -8.22
C GLU A 45 3.13 -7.02 -8.47
N ALA A 46 2.23 -8.00 -8.56
CA ALA A 46 0.80 -7.74 -8.78
C ALA A 46 0.13 -7.04 -7.59
N MET A 47 0.48 -7.44 -6.37
CA MET A 47 -0.05 -6.85 -5.14
C MET A 47 0.47 -5.42 -4.95
N ILE A 48 1.77 -5.17 -5.14
CA ILE A 48 2.33 -3.81 -5.13
C ILE A 48 1.63 -2.93 -6.17
N ALA A 49 1.51 -3.40 -7.41
CA ALA A 49 0.84 -2.64 -8.46
C ALA A 49 -0.62 -2.32 -8.09
N LYS A 50 -1.31 -3.26 -7.44
CA LYS A 50 -2.70 -3.05 -6.98
C LYS A 50 -2.77 -2.05 -5.84
N GLY A 51 -1.85 -2.12 -4.87
CA GLY A 51 -1.75 -1.17 -3.77
C GLY A 51 -1.53 0.26 -4.28
N ILE A 52 -0.58 0.44 -5.20
CA ILE A 52 -0.28 1.73 -5.85
C ILE A 52 -1.51 2.29 -6.54
N GLN A 53 -2.21 1.47 -7.35
CA GLN A 53 -3.43 1.91 -8.02
C GLN A 53 -4.51 2.39 -7.07
N LEU A 54 -4.68 1.72 -5.92
CA LEU A 54 -5.67 2.11 -4.92
C LEU A 54 -5.25 3.41 -4.22
N LEU A 55 -3.98 3.53 -3.81
CA LEU A 55 -3.43 4.74 -3.21
C LEU A 55 -3.55 5.95 -4.17
N ASP A 56 -3.26 5.75 -5.45
CA ASP A 56 -3.39 6.73 -6.54
C ASP A 56 -4.78 7.34 -6.65
N ILE A 57 -5.81 6.50 -6.56
CA ILE A 57 -7.21 6.95 -6.61
C ILE A 57 -7.47 7.98 -5.51
N VAL A 58 -6.87 7.81 -4.33
CA VAL A 58 -7.10 8.69 -3.19
C VAL A 58 -6.18 9.92 -3.22
N ARG A 59 -4.88 9.73 -3.47
CA ARG A 59 -3.89 10.84 -3.47
C ARG A 59 -4.09 11.82 -4.63
N PHE A 60 -4.47 11.34 -5.81
CA PHE A 60 -4.72 12.21 -6.98
C PHE A 60 -6.19 12.55 -7.17
N GLY A 61 -7.12 11.72 -6.68
CA GLY A 61 -8.55 11.93 -6.80
C GLY A 61 -9.17 12.90 -5.78
N ASN A 62 -8.36 13.52 -4.91
CA ASN A 62 -8.81 14.42 -3.85
C ASN A 62 -9.92 13.78 -2.98
N GLY A 63 -9.62 12.67 -2.29
CA GLY A 63 -10.53 11.84 -1.46
C GLY A 63 -11.39 12.54 -0.38
N VAL A 64 -11.45 13.86 -0.37
CA VAL A 64 -12.32 14.71 0.45
C VAL A 64 -13.81 14.61 0.08
N HIS A 65 -14.15 14.16 -1.13
CA HIS A 65 -15.55 14.13 -1.61
C HIS A 65 -16.37 12.95 -1.06
N ASN A 66 -15.73 11.83 -0.69
CA ASN A 66 -16.41 10.68 -0.10
C ASN A 66 -15.51 9.99 0.93
N LYS A 67 -15.60 10.45 2.18
CA LYS A 67 -14.78 9.95 3.30
C LYS A 67 -14.84 8.43 3.45
N LYS A 68 -16.04 7.84 3.44
CA LYS A 68 -16.20 6.39 3.63
C LYS A 68 -15.50 5.61 2.53
N TYR A 69 -15.65 6.07 1.28
CA TYR A 69 -15.05 5.41 0.13
C TYR A 69 -13.53 5.57 0.09
N ALA A 70 -13.01 6.75 0.45
CA ALA A 70 -11.58 6.98 0.56
C ALA A 70 -10.92 6.04 1.58
N ILE A 71 -11.55 5.84 2.75
CA ILE A 71 -11.08 4.88 3.76
C ILE A 71 -11.04 3.47 3.19
N THR A 72 -12.14 2.99 2.59
CA THR A 72 -12.19 1.63 2.00
C THR A 72 -11.12 1.41 0.93
N ILE A 73 -10.79 2.44 0.13
CA ILE A 73 -9.73 2.33 -0.87
C ILE A 73 -8.36 2.28 -0.21
N LEU A 74 -8.11 3.11 0.81
CA LEU A 74 -6.86 3.11 1.57
C LEU A 74 -6.64 1.78 2.29
N ASP A 75 -7.67 1.23 2.96
CA ASP A 75 -7.62 -0.09 3.59
C ASP A 75 -7.20 -1.16 2.57
N GLY A 76 -7.73 -1.09 1.35
CA GLY A 76 -7.35 -2.00 0.27
C GLY A 76 -5.92 -1.79 -0.22
N ALA A 77 -5.42 -0.56 -0.25
CA ALA A 77 -4.03 -0.27 -0.59
C ALA A 77 -3.09 -0.84 0.48
N PHE A 78 -3.38 -0.59 1.76
CA PHE A 78 -2.60 -1.03 2.90
C PHE A 78 -2.52 -2.55 2.93
N GLY A 79 -3.67 -3.24 2.83
CA GLY A 79 -3.68 -4.70 2.80
C GLY A 79 -2.83 -5.28 1.67
N ASN A 80 -2.82 -4.68 0.47
CA ASN A 80 -1.94 -5.16 -0.60
C ASN A 80 -0.45 -4.98 -0.29
N PHE A 81 -0.06 -3.88 0.36
CA PHE A 81 1.33 -3.65 0.75
C PHE A 81 1.75 -4.54 1.92
N GLU A 82 0.95 -4.58 2.99
CA GLU A 82 1.19 -5.41 4.18
C GLU A 82 1.26 -6.90 3.83
N ASP A 83 0.29 -7.42 3.07
CA ASP A 83 0.30 -8.82 2.63
C ASP A 83 1.51 -9.11 1.71
N THR A 84 2.00 -8.12 0.96
CA THR A 84 3.23 -8.27 0.16
C THR A 84 4.45 -8.34 1.06
N ILE A 85 4.55 -7.46 2.06
CA ILE A 85 5.65 -7.48 3.03
C ILE A 85 5.67 -8.83 3.75
N GLU A 86 4.53 -9.31 4.26
CA GLU A 86 4.42 -10.62 4.91
C GLU A 86 4.87 -11.77 4.00
N LEU A 87 4.41 -11.78 2.73
CA LEU A 87 4.83 -12.77 1.74
C LEU A 87 6.35 -12.78 1.54
N LEU A 88 6.96 -11.60 1.42
CA LEU A 88 8.38 -11.43 1.16
C LEU A 88 9.24 -11.76 2.39
N GLU A 89 8.83 -11.34 3.58
CA GLU A 89 9.50 -11.71 4.84
C GLU A 89 9.44 -13.21 5.09
N GLY A 90 8.29 -13.84 4.81
CA GLY A 90 8.13 -15.30 4.87
C GLY A 90 9.06 -16.04 3.91
N ALA A 91 9.32 -15.48 2.72
CA ALA A 91 10.28 -16.03 1.77
C ALA A 91 11.75 -15.82 2.22
N LYS A 92 12.06 -14.68 2.86
CA LYS A 92 13.39 -14.37 3.41
C LYS A 92 13.79 -15.28 4.57
N GLY A 93 12.83 -15.68 5.40
CA GLY A 93 13.06 -16.55 6.56
C GLY A 93 13.10 -18.06 6.23
N ALA A 94 12.92 -18.46 4.98
CA ALA A 94 12.89 -19.86 4.54
C ALA A 94 14.26 -20.40 4.04
N GLU A 95 15.33 -19.60 4.15
CA GLU A 95 16.75 -20.03 3.96
C GLU A 95 17.24 -20.96 5.07
#